data_AF-A0A6M0BN61-F1
#
_entry.id   AF-A0A6M0BN61-F1
#
_cell.length_a   1.000
_cell.length_b   1.000
_cell.length_c   1.000
_cell.angle_alpha   90.00
_cell.angle_beta   90.00
_cell.angle_gamma   90.00
#
_symmetry.space_group_name_H-M   'P 1'
#
loop_
_entity.id
_entity.type
_entity.pdbx_description
1 polymer ?
#
loop_
_entity_poly.entity_id
_entity_poly.type
_entity_poly.pdbx_seq_one_letter_code
_entity_poly.pdbx_strand_id
1 'polypeptide(L)'
;MKNRQLMMSLSLASAAVIGGNAPAQAIDFDFSYQPGTSLKQMLGFEMAGQIWSYYLTDDITVKIHVEMTDALPSNILGGALPGLQQNKNYGTYRQKLYSDRTSADDYTAYDNLQAHHYSDGNTRYHSVFESGQGWYNKNISLTNANAKAINYHSNNFVLDGYIVMNSDFIWSYNYERSAPTLLDTIIRFLSVDFLSVAVHEIGHILGFVSGVDSTILADYDASYQMSVAYYCPGYVPL
;
A
#
# COMPACT_ATOMS: atom_id res chain seq x y z
N MET A 1 25.57 -34.30 -8.98
CA MET A 1 26.66 -33.85 -8.09
C MET A 1 27.62 -32.99 -8.90
N LYS A 2 27.69 -31.69 -8.58
CA LYS A 2 28.66 -30.63 -9.00
C LYS A 2 27.93 -29.29 -8.87
N ASN A 3 28.42 -28.21 -8.29
CA ASN A 3 29.51 -27.97 -7.34
C ASN A 3 29.11 -26.64 -6.67
N ARG A 4 28.93 -26.64 -5.35
CA ARG A 4 28.80 -25.41 -4.55
C ARG A 4 30.15 -24.72 -4.53
N GLN A 5 30.24 -23.46 -4.94
CA GLN A 5 31.01 -22.38 -4.33
C GLN A 5 30.68 -21.09 -5.09
N LEU A 6 30.32 -20.03 -4.37
CA LEU A 6 30.79 -18.68 -4.70
C LEU A 6 30.70 -17.81 -3.45
N MET A 7 31.90 -17.39 -3.04
CA MET A 7 32.18 -16.54 -1.90
C MET A 7 31.70 -15.11 -2.16
N MET A 8 31.34 -14.43 -1.06
CA MET A 8 31.23 -12.99 -0.93
C MET A 8 32.45 -12.27 -1.51
N SER A 9 32.18 -11.29 -2.38
CA SER A 9 33.10 -10.17 -2.63
C SER A 9 32.28 -8.88 -2.62
N LEU A 10 32.52 -8.07 -1.60
CA LEU A 10 32.04 -6.71 -1.47
C LEU A 10 32.88 -5.84 -2.43
N SER A 11 32.27 -5.27 -3.46
CA SER A 11 32.93 -4.29 -4.33
C SER A 11 32.01 -3.11 -4.61
N LEU A 12 32.48 -1.93 -4.17
CA LEU A 12 31.95 -0.61 -4.46
C LEU A 12 31.77 -0.36 -5.96
N ALA A 13 30.71 0.38 -6.27
CA ALA A 13 30.31 1.01 -7.53
C ALA A 13 31.31 0.98 -8.70
N SER A 14 30.85 0.41 -9.82
CA SER A 14 31.16 0.90 -11.17
C SER A 14 30.00 0.52 -12.08
N ALA A 15 29.34 1.55 -12.63
CA ALA A 15 28.31 1.39 -13.64
C ALA A 15 28.93 0.77 -14.90
N ALA A 16 28.49 -0.45 -15.22
CA ALA A 16 28.66 -1.06 -16.53
C ALA A 16 27.26 -1.49 -17.00
N VAL A 17 26.68 -0.67 -17.86
CA VAL A 17 25.46 -0.96 -18.61
C VAL A 17 25.75 -2.16 -19.51
N ILE A 18 25.29 -3.33 -19.10
CA ILE A 18 25.06 -4.45 -20.02
C ILE A 18 23.56 -4.44 -20.28
N GLY A 19 23.20 -4.07 -21.51
CA GLY A 19 21.82 -3.99 -21.97
C GLY A 19 21.11 -5.34 -21.90
N GLY A 20 20.40 -5.54 -20.80
CA GLY A 20 19.07 -6.14 -20.86
C GLY A 20 18.09 -5.00 -21.03
N ASN A 21 17.11 -5.15 -21.92
CA ASN A 21 15.95 -4.25 -21.98
C ASN A 21 15.12 -4.43 -20.70
N ALA A 22 15.61 -3.92 -19.57
CA ALA A 22 14.70 -3.49 -18.51
C ALA A 22 13.88 -2.34 -19.11
N PRO A 23 12.55 -2.31 -18.94
CA PRO A 23 11.78 -1.14 -19.34
C PRO A 23 12.42 0.08 -18.69
N ALA A 24 12.77 1.08 -19.50
CA ALA A 24 13.53 2.25 -19.06
C ALA A 24 12.72 3.19 -18.13
N GLN A 25 11.53 2.77 -17.72
CA GLN A 25 10.61 3.46 -16.82
C GLN A 25 9.92 2.40 -15.97
N ALA A 26 10.23 2.41 -14.67
CA ALA A 26 9.60 1.61 -13.65
C ALA A 26 9.50 2.48 -12.40
N ILE A 27 8.52 2.18 -11.56
CA ILE A 27 8.30 2.92 -10.31
C ILE A 27 9.55 2.88 -9.44
N ASP A 28 9.90 4.02 -8.84
CA ASP A 28 11.02 4.15 -7.91
C ASP A 28 10.51 4.38 -6.49
N PHE A 29 11.26 3.88 -5.51
CA PHE A 29 10.93 4.05 -4.09
C PHE A 29 12.05 4.82 -3.39
N ASP A 30 11.69 5.97 -2.82
CA ASP A 30 12.58 6.83 -2.05
C ASP A 30 12.26 6.65 -0.57
N PHE A 31 13.02 5.76 0.08
CA PHE A 31 12.87 5.47 1.50
C PHE A 31 13.68 6.41 2.37
N SER A 32 13.04 6.86 3.44
CA SER A 32 13.71 7.46 4.59
C SER A 32 13.42 6.63 5.83
N TYR A 33 14.37 6.57 6.76
CA TYR A 33 14.29 5.71 7.93
C TYR A 33 14.49 6.50 9.20
N GLN A 34 13.76 6.13 10.25
CA GLN A 34 14.01 6.64 11.59
C GLN A 34 15.44 6.28 12.06
N PRO A 35 16.12 7.19 12.80
CA PRO A 35 17.39 6.88 13.44
C PRO A 35 17.32 5.60 14.28
N GLY A 36 18.31 4.72 14.14
CA GLY A 36 18.35 3.44 14.86
C GLY A 36 17.78 2.25 14.09
N THR A 37 17.13 2.47 12.95
CA THR A 37 16.73 1.38 12.04
C THR A 37 17.98 0.61 11.58
N SER A 38 17.95 -0.72 11.70
CA SER A 38 19.09 -1.56 11.36
C SER A 38 19.25 -1.74 9.84
N LEU A 39 20.47 -2.02 9.39
CA LEU A 39 20.75 -2.28 7.97
C LEU A 39 19.91 -3.43 7.40
N LYS A 40 19.62 -4.47 8.20
CA LYS A 40 18.79 -5.60 7.74
C LYS A 40 17.35 -5.18 7.50
N GLN A 41 16.80 -4.29 8.33
CA GLN A 41 15.44 -3.75 8.16
C GLN A 41 15.38 -2.84 6.93
N MET A 42 16.36 -1.94 6.77
CA MET A 42 16.48 -1.09 5.58
C MET A 42 16.53 -1.95 4.31
N LEU A 43 17.42 -2.95 4.26
CA LEU A 43 17.51 -3.88 3.13
C LEU A 43 16.18 -4.60 2.84
N GLY A 44 15.37 -4.90 3.86
CA GLY A 44 14.06 -5.50 3.68
C GLY A 44 13.09 -4.60 2.91
N PHE A 45 13.04 -3.32 3.28
CA PHE A 45 12.22 -2.33 2.56
C PHE A 45 12.75 -2.02 1.16
N GLU A 46 14.07 -1.88 1.01
CA GLU A 46 14.67 -1.70 -0.33
C GLU A 46 14.33 -2.89 -1.24
N MET A 47 14.47 -4.13 -0.75
CA MET A 47 14.09 -5.32 -1.51
C MET A 47 12.59 -5.39 -1.79
N ALA A 48 11.74 -4.99 -0.84
CA ALA A 48 10.30 -4.93 -1.03
C ALA A 48 9.90 -3.90 -2.11
N GLY A 49 10.56 -2.73 -2.12
CA GLY A 49 10.41 -1.73 -3.17
C GLY A 49 10.80 -2.29 -4.53
N GLN A 50 11.95 -2.97 -4.64
CA GLN A 50 12.37 -3.61 -5.89
C GLN A 50 11.40 -4.69 -6.39
N ILE A 51 10.74 -5.42 -5.49
CA ILE A 51 9.68 -6.38 -5.87
C ILE A 51 8.52 -5.65 -6.52
N TRP A 52 8.06 -4.53 -5.96
CA TRP A 52 7.00 -3.72 -6.58
C TRP A 52 7.44 -3.08 -7.89
N SER A 53 8.67 -2.55 -7.96
CA SER A 53 9.26 -2.00 -9.19
C SER A 53 9.38 -3.01 -10.32
N TYR A 54 9.43 -4.31 -10.01
CA TYR A 54 9.39 -5.35 -11.03
C TYR A 54 8.02 -5.49 -11.71
N TYR A 55 6.93 -5.19 -10.99
CA TYR A 55 5.57 -5.38 -11.49
C TYR A 55 4.91 -4.09 -12.02
N LEU A 56 5.38 -2.92 -11.60
CA LEU A 56 4.75 -1.62 -11.92
C LEU A 56 5.67 -0.78 -12.81
N THR A 57 5.12 -0.27 -13.91
CA THR A 57 5.88 0.41 -14.98
C THR A 57 5.75 1.93 -14.97
N ASP A 58 4.92 2.50 -14.09
CA ASP A 58 4.74 3.96 -13.98
C ASP A 58 6.06 4.65 -13.61
N ASP A 59 6.44 5.70 -14.34
CA ASP A 59 7.63 6.51 -14.06
C ASP A 59 7.34 7.54 -12.96
N ILE A 60 7.18 7.06 -11.73
CA ILE A 60 6.98 7.90 -10.55
C ILE A 60 7.91 7.50 -9.42
N THR A 61 8.24 8.47 -8.56
CA THR A 61 8.91 8.20 -7.27
C THR A 61 7.90 8.22 -6.13
N VAL A 62 7.80 7.12 -5.40
CA VAL A 62 7.00 6.97 -4.18
C VAL A 62 7.90 7.18 -2.97
N LYS A 63 7.61 8.22 -2.19
CA LYS A 63 8.38 8.63 -1.01
C LYS A 63 7.77 8.03 0.24
N ILE A 64 8.52 7.20 0.95
CA ILE A 64 8.02 6.48 2.13
C ILE A 64 8.96 6.72 3.31
N HIS A 65 8.40 7.04 4.47
CA HIS A 65 9.15 7.04 5.73
C HIS A 65 8.86 5.77 6.51
N VAL A 66 9.89 5.15 7.09
CA VAL A 66 9.80 3.90 7.84
C VAL A 66 10.30 4.10 9.26
N GLU A 67 9.49 3.67 10.22
CA GLU A 67 9.80 3.64 11.65
C GLU A 67 9.67 2.22 12.24
N MET A 68 10.55 1.90 13.18
CA MET A 68 10.44 0.71 14.04
C MET A 68 9.99 1.17 15.43
N THR A 69 8.91 0.62 15.98
CA THR A 69 8.34 1.07 17.26
C THR A 69 7.84 -0.07 18.12
N ASP A 70 7.91 0.08 19.44
CA ASP A 70 7.28 -0.77 20.46
C ASP A 70 5.93 -0.21 20.93
N ALA A 71 5.47 0.91 20.34
CA ALA A 71 4.21 1.56 20.68
C ALA A 71 2.98 0.91 20.03
N LEU A 72 3.17 -0.03 19.10
CA LEU A 72 2.08 -0.76 18.46
C LEU A 72 1.55 -1.86 19.39
N PRO A 73 0.23 -2.14 19.39
CA PRO A 73 -0.30 -3.28 20.13
C PRO A 73 0.42 -4.58 19.76
N SER A 74 0.61 -5.47 20.73
CA SER A 74 1.43 -6.68 20.58
C SER A 74 0.91 -7.70 19.55
N ASN A 75 -0.30 -7.52 19.04
CA ASN A 75 -0.90 -8.33 17.98
C ASN A 75 -0.86 -7.66 16.60
N ILE A 76 -0.20 -6.50 16.46
CA ILE A 76 -0.09 -5.75 15.22
C ILE A 76 1.37 -5.80 14.76
N LEU A 77 1.59 -6.41 13.59
CA LEU A 77 2.92 -6.60 12.99
C LEU A 77 3.52 -5.28 12.48
N GLY A 78 2.67 -4.44 11.92
CA GLY A 78 3.01 -3.16 11.34
C GLY A 78 1.74 -2.43 10.93
N GLY A 79 1.91 -1.25 10.35
CA GLY A 79 0.83 -0.50 9.76
C GLY A 79 1.33 0.54 8.77
N ALA A 80 0.53 0.77 7.75
CA ALA A 80 0.78 1.73 6.71
C ALA A 80 -0.23 2.88 6.77
N LEU A 81 0.30 4.10 6.66
CA LEU A 81 -0.47 5.33 6.61
C LEU A 81 -0.24 5.98 5.24
N PRO A 82 -1.06 5.63 4.22
CA PRO A 82 -0.98 6.26 2.92
C PRO A 82 -1.36 7.74 3.03
N GLY A 83 -0.63 8.61 2.33
CA GLY A 83 -1.07 9.97 2.07
C GLY A 83 -2.32 9.94 1.20
N LEU A 84 -3.42 10.54 1.64
CA LEU A 84 -4.71 10.48 0.95
C LEU A 84 -5.11 11.80 0.30
N GLN A 85 -5.57 11.68 -0.94
CA GLN A 85 -6.20 12.71 -1.75
C GLN A 85 -7.72 12.50 -1.69
N GLN A 86 -8.39 13.19 -0.78
CA GLN A 86 -9.85 13.09 -0.61
C GLN A 86 -10.63 13.93 -1.63
N ASN A 87 -11.91 13.60 -1.79
CA ASN A 87 -12.89 14.35 -2.59
C ASN A 87 -12.50 14.56 -4.06
N LYS A 88 -11.87 13.56 -4.69
CA LYS A 88 -11.50 13.61 -6.11
C LYS A 88 -12.66 13.19 -7.00
N ASN A 89 -12.88 13.90 -8.10
CA ASN A 89 -14.01 13.63 -8.99
C ASN A 89 -13.79 12.31 -9.73
N TYR A 90 -14.77 11.40 -9.63
CA TYR A 90 -14.69 10.07 -10.24
C TYR A 90 -14.62 10.13 -11.78
N GLY A 91 -15.35 11.04 -12.41
CA GLY A 91 -15.30 11.25 -13.86
C GLY A 91 -13.91 11.69 -14.33
N THR A 92 -13.29 12.63 -13.63
CA THR A 92 -11.91 13.07 -13.89
C THR A 92 -10.92 11.92 -13.69
N TYR A 93 -11.06 11.15 -12.61
CA TYR A 93 -10.24 9.95 -12.37
C TYR A 93 -10.33 8.96 -13.54
N ARG A 94 -11.54 8.63 -13.99
CA ARG A 94 -11.73 7.75 -15.15
C ARG A 94 -11.08 8.32 -16.41
N GLN A 95 -11.22 9.62 -16.67
CA GLN A 95 -10.59 10.24 -17.84
C GLN A 95 -9.05 10.21 -17.78
N LYS A 96 -8.48 10.44 -16.60
CA LYS A 96 -7.03 10.33 -16.37
C LYS A 96 -6.55 8.92 -16.61
N LEU A 97 -7.18 7.92 -15.99
CA LEU A 97 -6.89 6.52 -16.26
C LEU A 97 -7.02 6.16 -17.74
N TYR A 98 -8.09 6.57 -18.42
CA TYR A 98 -8.27 6.32 -19.85
C TYR A 98 -7.08 6.79 -20.69
N SER A 99 -6.52 7.95 -20.32
CA SER A 99 -5.44 8.62 -21.03
C SER A 99 -4.07 8.01 -20.73
N ASP A 100 -3.96 7.28 -19.62
CA ASP A 100 -2.72 6.74 -19.06
C ASP A 100 -2.48 5.27 -19.42
N ARG A 101 -3.46 4.61 -20.08
CA ARG A 101 -3.36 3.18 -20.43
C ARG A 101 -2.26 2.93 -21.45
N THR A 102 -1.36 2.00 -21.13
CA THR A 102 -0.26 1.58 -22.00
C THR A 102 -0.21 0.07 -22.21
N SER A 103 -0.82 -0.72 -21.31
CA SER A 103 -0.80 -2.18 -21.31
C SER A 103 -2.19 -2.80 -21.52
N ALA A 104 -2.24 -4.07 -21.93
CA ALA A 104 -3.50 -4.82 -22.06
C ALA A 104 -4.26 -4.93 -20.72
N ASP A 105 -3.52 -4.98 -19.60
CA ASP A 105 -4.10 -5.00 -18.26
C ASP A 105 -4.73 -3.63 -17.93
N ASP A 106 -4.13 -2.51 -18.37
CA ASP A 106 -4.72 -1.17 -18.17
C ASP A 106 -6.03 -1.01 -18.94
N TYR A 107 -6.09 -1.53 -20.17
CA TYR A 107 -7.34 -1.58 -20.95
C TYR A 107 -8.39 -2.39 -20.21
N THR A 108 -8.04 -3.58 -19.75
CA THR A 108 -8.94 -4.45 -19.00
C THR A 108 -9.41 -3.78 -17.70
N ALA A 109 -8.50 -3.20 -16.92
CA ALA A 109 -8.82 -2.52 -15.66
C ALA A 109 -9.79 -1.37 -15.89
N TYR A 110 -9.53 -0.52 -16.90
CA TYR A 110 -10.40 0.60 -17.22
C TYR A 110 -11.78 0.17 -17.74
N ASP A 111 -11.82 -0.82 -18.63
CA ASP A 111 -13.07 -1.29 -19.23
C ASP A 111 -14.00 -1.93 -18.20
N ASN A 112 -13.46 -2.43 -17.08
CA ASN A 112 -14.22 -2.92 -15.94
C ASN A 112 -14.68 -1.81 -14.97
N LEU A 113 -14.28 -0.56 -15.17
CA LEU A 113 -14.75 0.56 -14.34
C LEU A 113 -16.18 0.97 -14.70
N GLN A 114 -17.03 1.05 -13.67
CA GLN A 114 -18.40 1.52 -13.81
C GLN A 114 -18.49 2.97 -14.35
N ALA A 115 -19.53 3.25 -15.11
CA ALA A 115 -19.69 4.52 -15.82
C ALA A 115 -21.14 5.01 -15.81
N HIS A 116 -21.66 5.37 -14.65
CA HIS A 116 -23.03 5.89 -14.56
C HIS A 116 -23.04 7.40 -14.80
N HIS A 117 -23.52 7.80 -15.97
CA HIS A 117 -23.67 9.21 -16.36
C HIS A 117 -25.00 9.78 -15.86
N TYR A 118 -24.95 10.98 -15.28
CA TYR A 118 -26.12 11.68 -14.76
C TYR A 118 -26.41 12.98 -15.52
N SER A 119 -27.64 13.47 -15.41
CA SER A 119 -28.12 14.69 -16.08
C SER A 119 -27.39 15.97 -15.64
N ASP A 120 -26.69 15.94 -14.51
CA ASP A 120 -25.84 17.03 -14.03
C ASP A 120 -24.43 17.03 -14.65
N GLY A 121 -24.19 16.14 -15.63
CA GLY A 121 -22.91 16.00 -16.33
C GLY A 121 -21.86 15.19 -15.58
N ASN A 122 -22.16 14.67 -14.38
CA ASN A 122 -21.21 13.89 -13.60
C ASN A 122 -21.27 12.38 -13.93
N THR A 123 -20.11 11.74 -13.89
CA THR A 123 -19.98 10.27 -13.88
C THR A 123 -19.79 9.81 -12.44
N ARG A 124 -20.49 8.75 -12.04
CA ARG A 124 -20.47 8.24 -10.65
C ARG A 124 -20.17 6.74 -10.60
N TYR A 125 -19.46 6.35 -9.54
CA TYR A 125 -19.24 4.97 -9.13
C TYR A 125 -20.44 4.48 -8.32
N HIS A 126 -20.89 3.24 -8.53
CA HIS A 126 -22.01 2.64 -7.84
C HIS A 126 -21.56 1.56 -6.86
N SER A 127 -21.62 1.87 -5.57
CA SER A 127 -21.42 0.91 -4.48
C SER A 127 -22.75 0.27 -4.12
N VAL A 128 -22.77 -1.04 -3.88
CA VAL A 128 -23.92 -1.74 -3.30
C VAL A 128 -23.51 -2.26 -1.93
N PHE A 129 -24.29 -1.94 -0.91
CA PHE A 129 -24.09 -2.38 0.46
C PHE A 129 -24.83 -3.70 0.73
N GLU A 130 -24.47 -4.41 1.80
CA GLU A 130 -25.14 -5.65 2.21
C GLU A 130 -26.65 -5.46 2.47
N SER A 131 -27.04 -4.25 2.87
CA SER A 131 -28.44 -3.82 3.02
C SER A 131 -29.23 -3.83 1.70
N GLY A 132 -28.57 -4.05 0.56
CA GLY A 132 -29.12 -3.92 -0.79
C GLY A 132 -29.27 -2.46 -1.24
N GLN A 133 -28.89 -1.49 -0.40
CA GLN A 133 -28.89 -0.09 -0.78
C GLN A 133 -27.71 0.22 -1.69
N GLY A 134 -27.96 1.05 -2.70
CA GLY A 134 -26.96 1.46 -3.67
C GLY A 134 -26.61 2.94 -3.49
N TRP A 135 -25.32 3.25 -3.52
CA TRP A 135 -24.82 4.61 -3.40
C TRP A 135 -24.01 5.01 -4.63
N TYR A 136 -24.33 6.19 -5.16
CA TYR A 136 -23.65 6.75 -6.34
C TYR A 136 -22.66 7.83 -5.93
N ASN A 137 -21.39 7.46 -5.92
CA ASN A 137 -20.28 8.30 -5.49
C ASN A 137 -19.73 9.11 -6.66
N LYS A 138 -19.91 10.43 -6.59
CA LYS A 138 -19.23 11.37 -7.51
C LYS A 138 -17.79 11.65 -7.11
N ASN A 139 -17.47 11.40 -5.85
CA ASN A 139 -16.17 11.67 -5.24
C ASN A 139 -15.56 10.36 -4.74
N ILE A 140 -14.25 10.22 -4.92
CA ILE A 140 -13.44 9.11 -4.42
C ILE A 140 -12.23 9.64 -3.66
N SER A 141 -11.59 8.76 -2.90
CA SER A 141 -10.27 9.00 -2.32
C SER A 141 -9.22 8.24 -3.12
N LEU A 142 -8.05 8.84 -3.30
CA LEU A 142 -6.89 8.23 -3.94
C LEU A 142 -5.71 8.29 -2.98
N THR A 143 -4.80 7.31 -3.01
CA THR A 143 -3.48 7.51 -2.40
C THR A 143 -2.68 8.53 -3.21
N ASN A 144 -1.70 9.18 -2.59
CA ASN A 144 -0.79 10.06 -3.28
C ASN A 144 -0.05 9.32 -4.41
N ALA A 145 0.35 8.06 -4.19
CA ALA A 145 0.95 7.21 -5.20
C ALA A 145 0.03 7.02 -6.43
N ASN A 146 -1.25 6.65 -6.23
CA ASN A 146 -2.20 6.48 -7.34
C ASN A 146 -2.49 7.79 -8.06
N ALA A 147 -2.57 8.90 -7.32
CA ALA A 147 -2.77 10.21 -7.91
C ALA A 147 -1.57 10.66 -8.75
N LYS A 148 -0.34 10.27 -8.37
CA LYS A 148 0.88 10.52 -9.14
C LYS A 148 0.92 9.68 -10.40
N ALA A 149 0.68 8.37 -10.31
CA ALA A 149 0.70 7.43 -11.43
C ALA A 149 -0.15 7.94 -12.60
N ILE A 150 -1.42 8.26 -12.35
CA ILE A 150 -2.34 8.73 -13.39
C ILE A 150 -2.23 10.23 -13.70
N ASN A 151 -1.22 10.92 -13.16
CA ASN A 151 -1.04 12.37 -13.26
C ASN A 151 -2.31 13.16 -12.89
N TYR A 152 -2.99 12.76 -11.80
CA TYR A 152 -4.11 13.49 -11.21
C TYR A 152 -3.62 14.78 -10.51
N HIS A 153 -2.42 14.74 -9.92
CA HIS A 153 -1.74 15.90 -9.35
C HIS A 153 -0.22 15.72 -9.36
N SER A 154 0.54 16.78 -9.65
CA SER A 154 1.99 16.73 -9.91
C SER A 154 2.87 17.20 -8.74
N ASN A 155 2.36 17.23 -7.51
CA ASN A 155 3.18 17.68 -6.37
C ASN A 155 4.06 16.55 -5.83
N ASN A 156 5.30 16.51 -6.32
CA ASN A 156 6.29 15.48 -5.99
C ASN A 156 7.02 15.69 -4.64
N PHE A 157 6.72 16.77 -3.90
CA PHE A 157 7.39 17.08 -2.62
C PHE A 157 6.71 16.48 -1.40
N VAL A 158 5.52 15.91 -1.56
CA VAL A 158 4.75 15.34 -0.45
C VAL A 158 5.13 13.89 -0.24
N LEU A 159 5.28 13.49 1.03
CA LEU A 159 5.43 12.11 1.44
C LEU A 159 4.21 11.29 0.97
N ASP A 160 4.43 10.15 0.34
CA ASP A 160 3.35 9.30 -0.17
C ASP A 160 2.84 8.33 0.90
N GLY A 161 3.70 7.99 1.86
CA GLY A 161 3.36 7.04 2.91
C GLY A 161 4.26 7.10 4.13
N TYR A 162 3.70 6.67 5.25
CA TYR A 162 4.44 6.38 6.47
C TYR A 162 4.18 4.93 6.86
N ILE A 163 5.23 4.16 7.12
CA ILE A 163 5.14 2.75 7.55
C ILE A 163 5.73 2.63 8.94
N VAL A 164 5.01 1.93 9.81
CA VAL A 164 5.43 1.62 11.17
C VAL A 164 5.52 0.12 11.30
N MET A 165 6.63 -0.39 11.81
CA MET A 165 6.85 -1.82 12.03
C MET A 165 7.03 -2.08 13.52
N ASN A 166 6.39 -3.13 14.04
CA ASN A 166 6.44 -3.43 15.46
C ASN A 166 7.77 -4.11 15.84
N SER A 167 8.49 -3.55 16.81
CA SER A 167 9.75 -4.09 17.31
C SER A 167 9.60 -5.23 18.33
N ASP A 168 8.41 -5.47 18.85
CA ASP A 168 8.12 -6.56 19.80
C ASP A 168 8.13 -7.95 19.14
N PHE A 169 8.02 -8.00 17.80
CA PHE A 169 8.03 -9.25 17.05
C PHE A 169 9.45 -9.75 16.77
N ILE A 170 9.60 -11.07 16.78
CA ILE A 170 10.82 -11.72 16.32
C ILE A 170 10.78 -11.74 14.79
N TRP A 171 11.59 -10.90 14.15
CA TRP A 171 11.65 -10.79 12.69
C TRP A 171 12.68 -11.75 12.08
N SER A 172 12.25 -12.46 11.04
CA SER A 172 13.13 -13.22 10.14
C SER A 172 13.62 -12.31 9.01
N TYR A 173 14.94 -12.29 8.82
CA TYR A 173 15.63 -11.52 7.78
C TYR A 173 16.32 -12.44 6.74
N ASN A 174 15.81 -13.66 6.54
CA ASN A 174 16.37 -14.63 5.59
C ASN A 174 15.92 -14.34 4.15
N TYR A 175 16.41 -13.23 3.59
CA TYR A 175 16.00 -12.78 2.25
C TYR A 175 16.49 -13.70 1.12
N GLU A 176 17.59 -14.40 1.31
CA GLU A 176 18.12 -15.37 0.34
C GLU A 176 17.35 -16.69 0.33
N ARG A 177 16.38 -16.88 1.24
CA ARG A 177 15.65 -18.14 1.46
C ARG A 177 16.60 -19.32 1.63
N SER A 178 17.73 -19.08 2.27
CA SER A 178 18.74 -20.09 2.54
C SER A 178 18.17 -21.20 3.44
N ALA A 179 18.62 -22.44 3.20
CA ALA A 179 18.17 -23.59 3.98
C ALA A 179 18.44 -23.35 5.48
N PRO A 180 17.43 -23.55 6.36
CA PRO A 180 17.58 -23.20 7.75
C PRO A 180 18.59 -24.13 8.43
N THR A 181 19.44 -23.57 9.28
CA THR A 181 20.15 -24.35 10.29
C THR A 181 19.16 -24.92 11.31
N LEU A 182 19.60 -25.84 12.18
CA LEU A 182 18.77 -26.37 13.28
C LEU A 182 18.26 -25.25 14.21
N LEU A 183 19.09 -24.22 14.46
CA LEU A 183 18.71 -23.05 15.23
C LEU A 183 17.75 -22.14 14.46
N ASP A 184 17.99 -21.92 13.16
CA ASP A 184 17.06 -21.17 12.31
C ASP A 184 15.71 -21.86 12.22
N THR A 185 15.67 -23.20 12.27
CA THR A 185 14.42 -23.97 12.24
C THR A 185 13.58 -23.65 13.46
N ILE A 186 14.17 -23.58 14.65
CA ILE A 186 13.47 -23.22 15.90
C ILE A 186 13.01 -21.77 15.86
N ILE A 187 13.87 -20.83 15.43
CA ILE A 187 13.54 -19.40 15.32
C ILE A 187 12.48 -19.16 14.24
N ARG A 188 12.46 -19.92 13.15
CA ARG A 188 11.48 -19.81 12.06
C ARG A 188 10.05 -20.14 12.50
N PHE A 189 9.86 -21.00 13.51
CA PHE A 189 8.53 -21.26 14.07
C PHE A 189 8.00 -20.12 14.94
N LEU A 190 8.86 -19.21 15.40
CA LEU A 190 8.52 -18.09 16.27
C LEU A 190 8.63 -16.73 15.57
N SER A 191 9.18 -16.70 14.36
CA SER A 191 9.49 -15.46 13.64
C SER A 191 8.56 -15.21 12.46
N VAL A 192 8.31 -13.93 12.21
CA VAL A 192 7.55 -13.45 11.08
C VAL A 192 8.52 -12.99 9.99
N ASP A 193 8.22 -13.28 8.73
CA ASP A 193 9.06 -12.88 7.60
C ASP A 193 8.95 -11.38 7.35
N PHE A 194 10.04 -10.65 7.61
CA PHE A 194 10.05 -9.19 7.53
C PHE A 194 9.80 -8.68 6.11
N LEU A 195 10.38 -9.33 5.10
CA LEU A 195 10.22 -8.94 3.69
C LEU A 195 8.77 -9.05 3.25
N SER A 196 8.08 -10.13 3.62
CA SER A 196 6.67 -10.33 3.27
C SER A 196 5.77 -9.26 3.87
N VAL A 197 6.02 -8.86 5.13
CA VAL A 197 5.26 -7.75 5.75
C VAL A 197 5.63 -6.42 5.11
N ALA A 198 6.92 -6.13 4.85
CA ALA A 198 7.32 -4.91 4.16
C ALA A 198 6.67 -4.77 2.76
N VAL A 199 6.59 -5.87 1.99
CA VAL A 199 5.86 -5.89 0.70
C VAL A 199 4.39 -5.57 0.89
N HIS A 200 3.77 -6.14 1.93
CA HIS A 200 2.37 -5.90 2.28
C HIS A 200 2.11 -4.42 2.63
N GLU A 201 2.91 -3.84 3.53
CA GLU A 201 2.75 -2.44 3.96
C GLU A 201 2.97 -1.45 2.80
N ILE A 202 3.95 -1.70 1.92
CA ILE A 202 4.11 -0.89 0.69
C ILE A 202 2.87 -0.99 -0.20
N GLY A 203 2.23 -2.17 -0.28
CA GLY A 203 0.98 -2.35 -1.00
C GLY A 203 -0.11 -1.38 -0.54
N HIS A 204 -0.26 -1.17 0.78
CA HIS A 204 -1.20 -0.18 1.31
C HIS A 204 -0.87 1.25 0.88
N ILE A 205 0.42 1.63 0.83
CA ILE A 205 0.86 2.94 0.31
C ILE A 205 0.50 3.10 -1.18
N LEU A 206 0.61 2.03 -1.96
CA LEU A 206 0.22 1.96 -3.36
C LEU A 206 -1.31 1.87 -3.56
N GLY A 207 -2.11 1.90 -2.49
CA GLY A 207 -3.56 1.91 -2.58
C GLY A 207 -4.23 0.53 -2.61
N PHE A 208 -3.49 -0.54 -2.33
CA PHE A 208 -4.09 -1.82 -1.95
C PHE A 208 -4.58 -1.75 -0.51
N VAL A 209 -5.52 -0.85 -0.22
CA VAL A 209 -6.15 -0.73 1.10
C VAL A 209 -7.28 -1.76 1.21
N SER A 210 -7.18 -2.68 2.17
CA SER A 210 -8.22 -3.66 2.39
C SER A 210 -9.30 -3.10 3.33
N GLY A 211 -10.55 -3.55 3.18
CA GLY A 211 -11.63 -3.17 4.11
C GLY A 211 -11.44 -3.69 5.55
N VAL A 212 -10.49 -4.60 5.78
CA VAL A 212 -10.08 -5.11 7.11
C VAL A 212 -8.82 -4.43 7.64
N ASP A 213 -8.05 -3.75 6.78
CA ASP A 213 -6.84 -3.00 7.11
C ASP A 213 -7.18 -1.65 7.76
N SER A 214 -8.40 -1.18 7.52
CA SER A 214 -9.05 -0.26 8.43
C SER A 214 -9.46 -1.00 9.70
N THR A 215 -8.60 -1.01 10.71
CA THR A 215 -9.06 -1.24 12.10
C THR A 215 -10.10 -0.20 12.54
N ILE A 216 -10.28 0.88 11.76
CA ILE A 216 -11.32 1.90 11.93
C ILE A 216 -11.76 2.47 10.57
N LEU A 217 -12.46 1.68 9.76
CA LEU A 217 -13.57 2.22 8.98
C LEU A 217 -14.78 1.53 9.58
N ALA A 218 -15.46 2.26 10.47
CA ALA A 218 -16.88 2.01 10.58
C ALA A 218 -17.42 2.15 9.16
N ASP A 219 -17.88 1.04 8.60
CA ASP A 219 -18.87 1.11 7.54
C ASP A 219 -20.00 1.99 8.08
N TYR A 220 -20.09 3.23 7.61
CA TYR A 220 -21.13 4.13 8.09
C TYR A 220 -22.51 3.75 7.51
N ASP A 221 -22.63 2.72 6.67
CA ASP A 221 -23.90 2.04 6.39
C ASP A 221 -24.17 0.85 7.33
N ALA A 222 -23.17 0.37 8.07
CA ALA A 222 -23.39 -0.34 9.34
C ALA A 222 -23.72 0.64 10.50
N SER A 223 -23.62 1.96 10.27
CA SER A 223 -23.88 2.99 11.29
C SER A 223 -25.27 3.63 11.24
N TYR A 224 -26.18 3.18 10.36
CA TYR A 224 -27.60 3.61 10.41
C TYR A 224 -28.39 2.97 11.58
N GLN A 225 -27.71 2.60 12.66
CA GLN A 225 -28.30 2.31 13.98
C GLN A 225 -27.64 3.13 15.09
N MET A 226 -27.06 4.29 14.78
CA MET A 226 -26.68 5.27 15.81
C MET A 226 -27.52 6.55 15.71
N SER A 227 -28.84 6.37 15.61
CA SER A 227 -29.82 7.43 15.91
C SER A 227 -31.21 6.86 16.23
N VAL A 228 -31.32 5.88 17.12
CA VAL A 228 -32.62 5.57 17.74
C VAL A 228 -32.49 5.33 19.25
N ALA A 229 -33.06 6.27 20.00
CA ALA A 229 -33.57 6.16 21.37
C ALA A 229 -32.57 6.09 22.55
N TYR A 230 -32.11 7.27 23.00
CA TYR A 230 -32.30 7.61 24.42
C TYR A 230 -33.61 8.42 24.55
N TYR A 231 -34.73 7.73 24.39
CA TYR A 231 -35.99 8.19 24.99
C TYR A 231 -36.03 7.50 26.36
N CYS A 232 -35.58 8.19 27.41
CA CYS A 232 -35.89 7.78 28.77
C CYS A 232 -37.34 8.19 29.05
N PRO A 233 -38.30 7.26 29.20
CA PRO A 233 -39.64 7.61 29.65
C PRO A 233 -39.58 7.78 31.16
N GLY A 234 -39.65 9.01 31.65
CA GLY A 234 -39.86 9.26 33.08
C GLY A 234 -39.16 10.48 33.63
N TYR A 235 -39.56 11.68 33.21
CA TYR A 235 -39.45 12.85 34.07
C TYR A 235 -40.63 13.79 33.82
N VAL A 236 -41.55 13.83 34.78
CA VAL A 236 -42.66 14.79 34.84
C VAL A 236 -42.18 15.93 35.75
N PRO A 237 -42.09 17.18 35.29
CA PRO A 237 -41.71 18.28 36.15
C PRO A 237 -42.89 18.68 37.06
N LEU A 238 -42.60 18.86 38.35
CA LEU A 238 -43.34 19.79 39.21
C LEU A 238 -42.76 21.19 39.01
#